data_AF-A0A843YY16-F1
#
_entry.id   AF-A0A843YY16-F1
#
_cell.length_a   1.000
_cell.length_b   1.000
_cell.length_c   1.000
_cell.angle_alpha   90.00
_cell.angle_beta   90.00
_cell.angle_gamma   90.00
#
_symmetry.space_group_name_H-M   'P 1'
#
loop_
_entity.id
_entity.type
_entity.pdbx_description
1 polymer ?
#
loop_
_entity_poly.entity_id
_entity_poly.type
_entity_poly.pdbx_seq_one_letter_code
_entity_poly.pdbx_strand_id
1 'polypeptide(L)'
;MAKGWELTDERKQQIKTYNEIGWPASLTIPVLELYEQMSISTIRKHFLCRPDAPYIKFDERGGVIPRMAWEKFKACLSVGKTYEGEI
;
A
#
# COMPACT_ATOMS: atom_id res chain seq x y z
N MET A 1 -14.90 -17.88 -1.04
CA MET A 1 -13.62 -17.85 -1.76
C MET A 1 -13.23 -16.40 -1.94
N ALA A 2 -12.11 -15.95 -1.38
CA ALA A 2 -11.65 -14.57 -1.59
C ALA A 2 -11.32 -14.42 -3.07
N LYS A 3 -12.01 -13.52 -3.79
CA LYS A 3 -11.63 -13.14 -5.15
C LYS A 3 -10.17 -12.71 -5.08
N GLY A 4 -9.30 -13.44 -5.75
CA GLY A 4 -7.91 -13.05 -5.91
C GLY A 4 -7.86 -11.65 -6.51
N TRP A 5 -6.84 -10.88 -6.15
CA TRP A 5 -6.61 -9.62 -6.84
C TRP A 5 -6.38 -9.93 -8.33
N GLU A 6 -7.20 -9.34 -9.19
CA GLU A 6 -7.09 -9.49 -10.65
C GLU A 6 -6.70 -8.16 -11.26
N LEU A 7 -5.79 -8.21 -12.23
CA LEU A 7 -5.37 -7.05 -13.01
C LEU A 7 -6.35 -6.86 -14.18
N THR A 8 -7.53 -6.31 -13.90
CA THR A 8 -8.53 -5.96 -14.91
C THR A 8 -8.06 -4.79 -15.78
N ASP A 9 -8.65 -4.63 -16.96
CA ASP A 9 -8.27 -3.54 -17.88
C ASP A 9 -8.54 -2.15 -17.28
N GLU A 10 -9.60 -2.01 -16.49
CA GLU A 10 -9.87 -0.80 -15.70
C GLU A 10 -8.72 -0.48 -14.73
N ARG A 11 -8.23 -1.49 -14.01
CA ARG A 11 -7.10 -1.33 -13.07
C ARG A 11 -5.80 -1.01 -13.79
N LYS A 12 -5.55 -1.62 -14.95
CA LYS A 12 -4.38 -1.28 -15.80
C LYS A 12 -4.43 0.18 -16.23
N GLN A 13 -5.61 0.67 -16.62
CA GLN A 13 -5.79 2.05 -17.03
C GLN A 13 -5.57 3.02 -15.86
N GLN A 14 -6.09 2.69 -14.67
CA GLN A 14 -5.84 3.48 -13.45
C GLN A 14 -4.35 3.52 -13.09
N ILE A 15 -3.65 2.39 -13.12
CA ILE A 15 -2.19 2.32 -12.90
C ILE A 15 -1.44 3.19 -13.92
N LYS A 16 -1.82 3.10 -15.20
CA LYS A 16 -1.23 3.91 -16.26
C LYS A 16 -1.42 5.41 -15.98
N THR A 17 -2.64 5.81 -15.65
CA THR A 17 -2.93 7.21 -15.29
C THR A 17 -2.08 7.67 -14.11
N TYR A 18 -2.00 6.91 -13.02
CA TYR A 18 -1.17 7.29 -11.87
C TYR A 18 0.34 7.33 -12.19
N ASN A 19 0.83 6.50 -13.11
CA ASN A 19 2.22 6.58 -13.56
C ASN A 19 2.49 7.84 -14.40
N GLU A 20 1.49 8.34 -15.13
CA GLU A 20 1.62 9.56 -15.96
C GLU A 20 1.46 10.84 -15.15
N ILE A 21 0.47 10.90 -14.24
CA ILE A 21 0.14 12.12 -13.49
C ILE A 21 0.73 12.15 -12.07
N GLY A 22 1.29 11.03 -11.61
CA GLY A 22 1.77 10.83 -10.26
C GLY A 22 0.77 10.08 -9.37
N TRP A 23 1.31 9.32 -8.43
CA TRP A 23 0.54 8.60 -7.42
C TRP A 23 0.08 9.53 -6.29
N PRO A 24 -1.12 9.31 -5.73
CA PRO A 24 -1.62 10.11 -4.61
C PRO A 24 -0.67 10.02 -3.40
N ALA A 25 -0.59 11.12 -2.64
CA ALA A 25 0.25 11.19 -1.44
C ALA A 25 -0.24 10.25 -0.32
N SER A 26 -1.54 9.93 -0.30
CA SER A 26 -2.15 9.00 0.65
C SER A 26 -2.74 7.81 -0.11
N LEU A 27 -2.23 6.62 0.18
CA LEU A 27 -2.68 5.35 -0.38
C LEU A 27 -3.80 4.79 0.49
N THR A 28 -5.04 4.90 0.04
CA THR A 28 -6.16 4.13 0.61
C THR A 28 -5.99 2.65 0.27
N ILE A 29 -6.71 1.74 0.93
CA ILE A 29 -6.61 0.29 0.64
C ILE A 29 -6.73 -0.03 -0.87
N PRO A 30 -7.75 0.44 -1.61
CA PRO A 30 -7.85 0.14 -3.04
C PRO A 30 -6.68 0.69 -3.86
N VAL A 31 -6.20 1.89 -3.51
CA VAL A 31 -5.06 2.51 -4.19
C VAL A 31 -3.76 1.77 -3.87
N LEU A 32 -3.59 1.31 -2.64
CA LEU A 32 -2.45 0.50 -2.21
C LEU A 32 -2.41 -0.83 -2.97
N GLU A 33 -3.56 -1.47 -3.17
CA GLU A 33 -3.65 -2.68 -4.00
C GLU A 33 -3.23 -2.44 -5.45
N LEU A 34 -3.54 -1.27 -6.02
CA LEU A 34 -3.07 -0.88 -7.35
C LEU A 34 -1.58 -0.58 -7.36
N TYR A 35 -1.10 0.13 -6.34
CA TYR A 35 0.29 0.56 -6.21
C TYR A 35 1.25 -0.61 -6.04
N GLU A 36 0.91 -1.56 -5.16
CA GLU A 36 1.69 -2.78 -4.95
C GLU A 36 1.39 -3.86 -5.99
N GLN A 37 0.30 -3.73 -6.76
CA GLN A 37 -0.20 -4.76 -7.66
C GLN A 37 -0.44 -6.11 -6.94
N MET A 38 -0.98 -6.03 -5.72
CA MET A 38 -1.15 -7.15 -4.80
C MET A 38 -2.49 -7.04 -4.08
N SER A 39 -3.05 -8.18 -3.67
CA SER A 39 -4.26 -8.18 -2.84
C SER A 39 -4.00 -7.58 -1.46
N ILE A 40 -4.99 -6.89 -0.90
CA ILE A 40 -4.90 -6.35 0.46
C ILE A 40 -4.68 -7.45 1.49
N SER A 41 -5.20 -8.67 1.26
CA SER A 41 -4.95 -9.82 2.13
C SER A 41 -3.47 -10.19 2.16
N THR A 42 -2.79 -10.20 1.00
CA THR A 42 -1.36 -10.43 0.91
C THR A 42 -0.58 -9.28 1.57
N ILE A 43 -0.97 -8.04 1.29
CA ILE A 43 -0.31 -6.87 1.85
C ILE A 43 -0.42 -6.86 3.38
N ARG A 44 -1.59 -7.21 3.93
CA ARG A 44 -1.78 -7.35 5.37
C ARG A 44 -0.93 -8.45 5.98
N LYS A 45 -0.85 -9.61 5.33
CA LYS A 45 -0.10 -10.76 5.84
C LYS A 45 1.41 -10.51 5.89
N HIS A 46 1.96 -9.82 4.89
CA HIS A 46 3.40 -9.66 4.74
C HIS A 46 3.95 -8.31 5.23
N PHE A 47 3.14 -7.26 5.18
CA PHE A 47 3.59 -5.91 5.50
C PHE A 47 2.82 -5.32 6.68
N LEU A 48 1.49 -5.22 6.61
CA LEU A 48 0.69 -4.52 7.64
C LEU A 48 0.49 -5.32 8.94
N CYS A 49 1.00 -6.55 9.02
CA CYS A 49 1.07 -7.31 10.27
C CYS A 49 2.17 -6.79 11.20
N ARG A 50 3.10 -6.00 10.68
CA ARG A 50 4.21 -5.46 11.45
C ARG A 50 3.79 -4.22 12.24
N PRO A 51 4.28 -4.05 13.47
CA PRO A 51 3.93 -2.91 14.32
C PRO A 51 4.49 -1.59 13.79
N ASP A 52 5.56 -1.63 12.99
CA ASP A 52 6.21 -0.48 12.36
C ASP A 52 5.60 -0.11 10.99
N ALA A 53 4.52 -0.77 10.56
CA ALA A 53 3.87 -0.42 9.29
C ALA A 53 3.25 0.98 9.39
N PRO A 54 3.46 1.88 8.39
CA PRO A 54 2.93 3.25 8.41
C PRO A 54 1.44 3.30 8.04
N TYR A 55 0.62 2.53 8.76
CA TYR A 55 -0.82 2.42 8.54
C TYR A 55 -1.57 3.25 9.58
N ILE A 56 -2.22 4.33 9.10
CA ILE A 56 -3.04 5.19 9.93
C ILE A 56 -4.47 4.68 9.86
N LYS A 57 -4.94 4.10 10.96
CA LYS A 57 -6.30 3.60 11.10
C LYS A 57 -7.23 4.74 11.54
N PHE A 58 -8.26 5.03 10.75
CA PHE A 58 -9.26 6.04 11.11
C PHE A 58 -10.49 5.42 11.79
N ASP A 59 -10.90 4.21 11.37
CA ASP A 59 -12.08 3.50 11.91
C ASP A 59 -12.11 2.00 11.50
N GLU A 60 -13.21 1.28 11.81
CA GLU A 60 -13.45 -0.10 11.35
C GLU A 60 -13.55 -0.22 9.81
N ARG A 61 -13.87 0.87 9.12
CA ARG A 61 -14.12 0.90 7.66
C ARG A 61 -12.88 1.14 6.80
N GLY A 62 -11.73 1.50 7.38
CA GLY A 62 -10.54 1.73 6.59
C GLY A 62 -9.39 2.45 7.30
N GLY A 63 -8.32 2.61 6.53
CA GLY A 63 -7.11 3.33 6.90
C GLY A 63 -6.40 3.85 5.65
N VAL A 64 -5.44 4.75 5.85
CA VAL A 64 -4.59 5.28 4.79
C VAL A 64 -3.13 5.07 5.14
N ILE A 65 -2.31 5.01 4.11
CA ILE A 65 -0.87 4.89 4.22
C ILE A 65 -0.25 6.08 3.47
N PRO A 66 0.52 6.96 4.12
CA PRO A 66 1.28 7.98 3.41
C PRO A 66 2.28 7.30 2.45
N ARG A 67 2.25 7.67 1.16
CA ARG A 67 3.07 7.03 0.11
C ARG A 67 4.56 7.10 0.41
N MET A 68 5.05 8.24 0.89
CA MET A 68 6.47 8.41 1.22
C MET A 68 6.90 7.52 2.39
N ALA A 69 6.07 7.49 3.45
CA ALA A 69 6.29 6.60 4.59
C ALA A 69 6.29 5.13 4.14
N TRP A 70 5.40 4.75 3.23
CA TRP A 70 5.33 3.40 2.67
C TRP A 70 6.58 3.01 1.89
N GLU A 71 7.06 3.88 1.01
CA GLU A 71 8.28 3.66 0.24
C GLU A 71 9.50 3.51 1.16
N LYS A 72 9.62 4.39 2.18
CA LYS A 72 10.68 4.29 3.20
C LYS A 72 10.57 3.03 4.03
N PHE A 73 9.37 2.65 4.45
CA PHE A 73 9.11 1.38 5.16
C PHE A 73 9.58 0.18 4.34
N LYS A 74 9.21 0.10 3.05
CA LYS A 74 9.69 -0.98 2.16
C LYS A 74 11.20 -0.96 1.99
N ALA A 75 11.81 0.22 1.91
CA ALA A 75 13.27 0.36 1.85
C ALA A 75 13.96 -0.10 3.15
N CYS A 76 13.39 0.18 4.32
CA CYS A 76 13.89 -0.36 5.60
C CYS A 76 13.82 -1.88 5.62
N LEU A 77 12.69 -2.46 5.18
CA LEU A 77 12.52 -3.92 5.13
C LEU A 77 13.53 -4.60 4.21
N SER A 78 13.83 -4.02 3.04
CA SER A 78 14.76 -4.62 2.08
C SER A 78 16.19 -4.72 2.61
N VAL A 79 16.56 -3.89 3.58
CA VAL A 79 17.87 -3.92 4.26
C VAL A 79 17.82 -4.55 5.66
N GLY A 80 16.69 -5.18 6.02
CA GLY A 80 16.52 -5.85 7.32
C GLY A 80 16.40 -4.91 8.51
N LYS A 81 16.02 -3.65 8.30
CA LYS A 81 15.82 -2.65 9.35
C LYS A 81 14.34 -2.46 9.70
N THR A 82 14.08 -1.95 10.89
CA THR A 82 12.76 -1.48 11.33
C THR A 82 12.53 -0.06 10.83
N TYR A 83 11.31 0.24 10.41
CA TYR A 83 10.92 1.61 10.07
C TYR A 83 10.59 2.39 11.35
N GLU A 84 11.25 3.52 11.59
CA GLU A 84 11.11 4.28 12.85
C GLU A 84 10.05 5.40 12.77
N GLY A 85 9.33 5.51 11.65
CA GLY A 85 8.39 6.59 11.41
C GLY A 85 9.03 7.82 10.75
N GLU A 86 8.17 8.72 10.28
CA GLU A 86 8.57 10.11 10.01
C GLU A 86 8.07 10.93 11.22
N ILE A 87 8.98 11.69 11.83
CA ILE A 87 8.66 12.69 12.88
C ILE A 87 7.94 13.86 12.23
#